data_AF-A0A151EUD2-F1
#
_entry.id   AF-A0A151EUD2-F1
#
_cell.length_a   1.000
_cell.length_b   1.000
_cell.length_c   1.000
_cell.angle_alpha   90.00
_cell.angle_beta   90.00
_cell.angle_gamma   90.00
#
_symmetry.space_group_name_H-M   'P 1'
#
loop_
_entity.id
_entity.type
_entity.pdbx_description
1 polymer ?
#
loop_
_entity_poly.entity_id
_entity_poly.type
_entity_poly.pdbx_seq_one_letter_code
_entity_poly.pdbx_strand_id
1 'polypeptide(L)'
;MKIVEDALRRELETYRVRLLINRADLDLIYDLRNSGVQVETIDAPSGIYVEMSGKAEEVMDAENRLVEMILSRQKRARTRGVAEV
;
A
#
# COMPACT_ATOMS: atom_id res chain seq x y z
N MET A 1 4.22 -31.75 27.47
CA MET A 1 3.57 -31.85 26.14
C MET A 1 3.74 -30.49 25.45
N LYS A 2 4.90 -30.22 24.84
CA LYS A 2 5.27 -28.89 24.28
C LYS A 2 4.89 -28.70 22.80
N ILE A 3 4.59 -29.80 22.09
CA ILE A 3 4.36 -29.79 20.64
C ILE A 3 3.06 -29.06 20.27
N VAL A 4 2.07 -29.01 21.16
CA VAL A 4 0.77 -28.35 20.89
C VAL A 4 0.88 -26.82 20.99
N GLU A 5 1.75 -26.28 21.85
CA GLU A 5 1.98 -24.83 21.97
C GLU A 5 2.76 -24.27 20.77
N ASP A 6 3.75 -24.99 20.26
CA ASP A 6 4.49 -24.56 19.05
C ASP A 6 3.63 -24.64 17.78
N ALA A 7 2.59 -25.50 17.73
CA ALA A 7 1.64 -25.54 16.63
C ALA A 7 0.66 -24.35 16.62
N LEU A 8 0.37 -23.77 17.80
CA LEU A 8 -0.37 -22.52 17.96
C LEU A 8 0.49 -21.28 17.70
N ARG A 9 1.83 -21.41 17.79
CA ARG A 9 2.83 -20.42 17.35
C ARG A 9 3.01 -20.32 15.83
N ARG A 10 2.11 -20.90 15.04
CA ARG A 10 1.82 -20.38 13.70
C ARG A 10 1.07 -19.05 13.83
N GLU A 11 1.67 -18.10 14.56
CA GLU A 11 1.35 -16.70 14.47
C GLU A 11 1.56 -16.33 13.00
N LEU A 12 0.42 -16.25 12.32
CA LEU A 12 0.22 -15.74 10.97
C LEU A 12 1.35 -14.77 10.60
N GLU A 13 2.26 -15.21 9.72
CA GLU A 13 3.30 -14.35 9.17
C GLU A 13 2.62 -13.10 8.61
N THR A 14 2.76 -12.00 9.35
CA THR A 14 2.19 -10.72 8.94
C THR A 14 3.05 -10.24 7.79
N TYR A 15 2.51 -10.36 6.58
CA TYR A 15 3.18 -9.89 5.38
C TYR A 15 3.21 -8.38 5.41
N ARG A 16 4.35 -7.80 5.02
CA ARG A 16 4.60 -6.35 5.11
C ARG A 16 5.29 -5.86 3.86
N VAL A 17 4.79 -4.77 3.30
CA VAL A 17 5.35 -4.08 2.13
C VAL A 17 5.52 -2.60 2.44
N ARG A 18 6.54 -1.98 1.86
CA ARG A 18 6.79 -0.54 1.95
C ARG A 18 6.99 0.05 0.56
N LEU A 19 6.20 1.05 0.22
CA LEU A 19 6.25 1.78 -1.04
C LEU A 19 6.65 3.23 -0.80
N LEU A 20 7.44 3.82 -1.68
CA LEU A 20 7.68 5.26 -1.71
C LEU A 20 6.79 5.89 -2.77
N ILE A 21 5.88 6.78 -2.37
CA ILE A 21 4.96 7.47 -3.28
C ILE A 21 5.20 8.98 -3.27
N ASN A 22 4.66 9.67 -4.28
CA ASN A 22 4.66 11.13 -4.30
C ASN A 22 3.64 11.68 -3.29
N ARG A 23 3.95 12.82 -2.67
CA ARG A 23 3.06 13.52 -1.73
C ARG A 23 1.71 13.87 -2.36
N ALA A 24 1.69 14.16 -3.66
CA ALA A 24 0.48 14.45 -4.41
C ALA A 24 -0.50 13.25 -4.47
N ASP A 25 -0.03 12.04 -4.16
CA ASP A 25 -0.80 10.80 -4.23
C ASP A 25 -1.21 10.24 -2.85
N LEU A 26 -0.94 10.98 -1.78
CA LEU A 26 -1.25 10.57 -0.40
C LEU A 26 -2.74 10.28 -0.19
N ASP A 27 -3.61 11.05 -0.85
CA ASP A 27 -5.06 10.91 -0.74
C ASP A 27 -5.57 9.56 -1.27
N LEU A 28 -4.83 8.90 -2.16
CA LEU A 28 -5.21 7.60 -2.71
C LEU A 28 -5.14 6.47 -1.66
N ILE A 29 -4.41 6.68 -0.57
CA ILE A 29 -4.29 5.70 0.52
C ILE A 29 -5.59 5.56 1.31
N TYR A 30 -6.46 6.58 1.32
CA TYR A 30 -7.73 6.51 2.06
C TYR A 30 -8.62 5.37 1.55
N ASP A 31 -8.56 5.06 0.25
CA ASP A 31 -9.34 3.97 -0.35
C ASP A 31 -8.84 2.58 0.08
N LEU A 32 -7.59 2.47 0.56
CA LEU A 32 -6.99 1.22 1.03
C LEU A 32 -7.35 0.89 2.48
N ARG A 33 -7.81 1.87 3.28
CA ARG A 33 -8.11 1.62 4.70
C ARG A 33 -9.32 0.69 4.91
N ASN A 34 -10.07 0.41 3.85
CA ASN A 34 -11.22 -0.50 3.87
C ASN A 34 -10.89 -1.96 3.50
N SER A 35 -9.64 -2.28 3.13
CA SER A 35 -9.27 -3.62 2.61
C SER A 35 -8.75 -4.59 3.69
N GLY A 36 -8.96 -4.31 4.98
CA GLY A 36 -8.50 -5.17 6.07
C GLY A 36 -6.98 -5.12 6.33
N VAL A 37 -6.27 -4.26 5.59
CA VAL A 37 -4.82 -4.04 5.72
C VAL A 37 -4.54 -2.89 6.67
N GLN A 38 -3.56 -3.07 7.56
CA GLN A 38 -3.03 -1.96 8.36
C GLN A 38 -2.13 -1.09 7.48
N VAL A 39 -2.37 0.22 7.49
CA VAL A 39 -1.61 1.18 6.68
C VAL A 39 -1.03 2.28 7.55
N GLU A 40 0.28 2.46 7.46
CA GLU A 40 1.04 3.51 8.13
C GLU A 40 1.76 4.38 7.10
N THR A 41 1.94 5.66 7.42
CA THR A 41 2.61 6.62 6.55
C THR A 41 3.76 7.30 7.28
N ILE A 42 4.92 7.37 6.64
CA ILE A 42 6.12 8.02 7.17
C ILE A 42 6.60 9.06 6.15
N ASP A 43 6.66 10.33 6.56
CA ASP A 43 7.20 11.38 5.72
C ASP A 43 8.70 11.17 5.46
N ALA A 44 9.11 11.31 4.20
CA ALA A 44 10.51 11.24 3.78
C ALA A 44 10.86 12.43 2.88
N PRO A 45 12.11 12.89 2.80
CA PRO A 45 12.47 14.01 1.93
C PRO A 45 12.00 13.81 0.46
N SER A 46 12.13 12.59 -0.05
CA SER A 46 11.78 12.19 -1.42
C SER A 46 10.30 11.91 -1.66
N GLY A 47 9.44 11.89 -0.64
CA GLY A 47 8.03 11.52 -0.79
C GLY A 47 7.40 11.06 0.51
N ILE A 48 6.51 10.08 0.44
CA ILE A 48 5.87 9.46 1.60
C ILE A 48 6.07 7.96 1.50
N TYR A 49 6.61 7.35 2.55
CA TYR A 49 6.59 5.90 2.68
C TYR A 49 5.21 5.45 3.14
N VAL A 50 4.63 4.51 2.41
CA VAL A 50 3.40 3.82 2.77
C VAL A 50 3.78 2.40 3.16
N GLU A 51 3.55 2.05 4.41
CA GLU A 51 3.77 0.71 4.93
C GLU A 51 2.42 0.01 5.08
N MET A 52 2.30 -1.17 4.49
CA MET A 52 1.11 -2.00 4.50
C MET A 52 1.43 -3.31 5.16
N SER A 53 0.59 -3.75 6.10
CA SER A 53 0.77 -5.04 6.77
C SER A 53 -0.55 -5.76 7.03
N GLY A 54 -0.54 -7.08 6.91
CA GLY A 54 -1.72 -7.92 7.05
C GLY A 54 -1.51 -9.32 6.47
N LYS A 55 -2.59 -9.96 6.00
CA LYS A 55 -2.45 -11.20 5.23
C LYS A 55 -1.80 -10.90 3.88
N ALA A 56 -0.96 -11.82 3.41
CA ALA A 56 -0.22 -11.64 2.16
C ALA A 56 -1.12 -11.29 0.97
N GLU A 57 -2.23 -12.02 0.79
CA GLU A 57 -3.18 -11.78 -0.30
C GLU A 57 -3.81 -10.39 -0.23
N GLU A 58 -4.22 -9.96 0.96
CA GLU A 58 -4.86 -8.65 1.20
C GLU A 58 -3.88 -7.49 0.96
N VAL A 59 -2.63 -7.66 1.40
CA VAL A 59 -1.57 -6.65 1.20
C VAL A 59 -1.16 -6.57 -0.27
N MET A 60 -1.02 -7.70 -0.97
CA MET A 60 -0.68 -7.72 -2.40
C MET A 60 -1.79 -7.08 -3.25
N ASP A 61 -3.06 -7.35 -2.94
CA ASP A 61 -4.19 -6.71 -3.63
C ASP A 61 -4.22 -5.19 -3.36
N ALA A 62 -4.01 -4.78 -2.11
CA ALA A 62 -3.92 -3.36 -1.74
C ALA A 62 -2.75 -2.65 -2.43
N GLU A 63 -1.59 -3.29 -2.51
CA GLU A 63 -0.41 -2.79 -3.23
C GLU A 63 -0.71 -2.59 -4.72
N ASN A 64 -1.23 -3.62 -5.40
CA ASN A 64 -1.56 -3.55 -6.81
C ASN A 64 -2.55 -2.42 -7.10
N ARG A 65 -3.60 -2.33 -6.28
CA ARG A 65 -4.63 -1.28 -6.43
C ARG A 65 -4.06 0.11 -6.25
N LEU A 66 -3.17 0.32 -5.26
CA LEU A 66 -2.52 1.61 -5.06
C LEU A 66 -1.66 2.01 -6.27
N VAL A 67 -0.87 1.08 -6.80
CA VAL A 67 -0.03 1.29 -7.98
C VAL A 67 -0.90 1.65 -9.20
N GLU A 68 -1.98 0.92 -9.44
CA GLU A 68 -2.93 1.20 -10.54
C GLU A 68 -3.56 2.59 -10.42
N MET A 69 -3.96 3.01 -9.21
CA MET A 69 -4.54 4.32 -8.97
C MET A 69 -3.53 5.44 -9.26
N ILE A 70 -2.27 5.29 -8.81
CA ILE A 70 -1.18 6.24 -9.07
C ILE A 70 -0.93 6.34 -10.57
N LEU A 71 -0.75 5.22 -11.27
CA LEU A 71 -0.51 5.20 -12.71
C LEU A 71 -1.67 5.83 -13.48
N SER A 72 -2.90 5.55 -13.08
CA SER A 72 -4.11 6.14 -13.69
C SER A 72 -4.20 7.64 -13.48
N ARG A 73 -3.79 8.15 -12.31
CA ARG A 73 -3.72 9.59 -12.04
C ARG A 73 -2.64 10.26 -12.88
N GLN A 74 -1.44 9.69 -12.93
CA GLN A 74 -0.33 10.22 -13.71
C GLN A 74 -0.65 10.26 -15.21
N LYS A 75 -1.31 9.21 -15.74
CA LYS A 75 -1.78 9.19 -17.12
C LYS A 75 -2.75 10.34 -17.40
N ARG A 76 -3.73 10.57 -16.52
CA ARG A 76 -4.70 11.69 -16.65
C ARG A 76 -4.02 13.06 -16.58
N ALA A 77 -3.06 13.24 -15.68
CA ALA A 77 -2.28 14.48 -15.58
C ALA A 77 -1.48 14.75 -16.86
N ARG A 78 -0.84 13.72 -17.42
CA ARG A 78 -0.08 13.83 -18.67
C ARG A 78 -0.98 14.19 -19.86
N THR A 79 -2.18 13.60 -19.97
CA THR A 79 -3.11 13.94 -21.07
C THR A 79 -3.60 15.38 -20.97
N ARG A 80 -3.82 15.92 -19.77
CA ARG A 80 -4.21 17.34 -19.59
C ARG A 80 -3.09 18.30 -19.98
N GLY A 81 -1.83 18.00 -19.64
CA GLY A 81 -0.69 18.83 -20.05
C GLY A 81 -0.40 18.85 -21.56
N VAL A 82 -0.93 17.90 -22.34
CA VAL A 82 -0.81 17.89 -23.81
C VAL A 82 -1.96 18.66 -24.47
N ALA A 83 -3.08 18.85 -23.80
CA ALA A 83 -4.24 19.56 -24.35
C ALA A 83 -4.15 21.10 -24.22
N GLU A 84 -3.16 21.62 -23.49
CA GLU A 84 -2.93 23.05 -23.27
C GLU A 84 -1.80 23.64 -24.15
N VAL A 85 -1.39 22.95 -25.23
CA VAL A 85 -0.36 23.43 -26.17
C VAL A 85 -0.94 23.68 -27.55
#